data_AF-A0A7S0LA91-F1
#
_entry.id   AF-A0A7S0LA91-F1
#
_cell.length_a   1.000
_cell.length_b   1.000
_cell.length_c   1.000
_cell.angle_alpha   90.00
_cell.angle_beta   90.00
_cell.angle_gamma   90.00
#
_symmetry.space_group_name_H-M   'P 1'
#
loop_
_entity.id
_entity.type
_entity.pdbx_description
1 polymer ?
#
loop_
_entity_poly.entity_id
_entity_poly.type
_entity_poly.pdbx_seq_one_letter_code
_entity_poly.pdbx_strand_id
1 'polypeptide(L)'
;SPHGREGGWELLPLISKTNDDVRQEVFVMQMIGFLDGVLPPPLRLHPYRILSTGPRSGLIEALTDTQSLHALKRNSAFTSLRQHFETHYGGPHSAAFTSAQRAFLHSLA
;
A
#
# COMPACT_ATOMS: atom_id res chain seq x y z
N SER A 1 8.91 -7.25 -21.98
CA SER A 1 8.76 -6.14 -22.93
C SER A 1 10.00 -6.08 -23.82
N PRO A 2 9.88 -5.74 -25.12
CA PRO A 2 11.03 -5.45 -25.98
C PRO A 2 12.01 -4.42 -25.38
N HIS A 3 11.51 -3.50 -24.55
CA HIS A 3 12.29 -2.44 -23.88
C HIS A 3 12.83 -2.81 -22.49
N GLY A 4 12.55 -4.02 -21.98
CA GLY A 4 12.85 -4.37 -20.58
C GLY A 4 14.35 -4.48 -20.24
N ARG A 5 15.23 -4.37 -21.24
CA ARG A 5 16.69 -4.37 -21.07
C ARG A 5 17.31 -2.97 -21.12
N GLU A 6 16.51 -1.95 -21.40
CA GLU A 6 16.97 -0.56 -21.44
C GLU A 6 17.13 -0.03 -20.02
N GLY A 7 18.22 0.71 -19.76
CA GLY A 7 18.45 1.33 -18.46
C GLY A 7 17.36 2.35 -18.14
N GLY A 8 16.79 2.28 -16.94
CA GLY A 8 15.71 3.17 -16.50
C GLY A 8 14.30 2.73 -16.92
N TRP A 9 14.15 1.57 -17.58
CA TRP A 9 12.83 1.01 -17.85
C TRP A 9 12.18 0.50 -16.55
N GLU A 10 11.00 1.02 -16.23
CA GLU A 10 10.21 0.64 -15.05
C GLU A 10 8.74 0.42 -15.43
N LEU A 11 8.08 -0.53 -14.75
CA LEU A 11 6.65 -0.78 -14.89
C LEU A 11 5.91 -0.24 -13.66
N LEU A 12 5.03 0.72 -13.88
CA LEU A 12 4.23 1.35 -12.82
C LEU A 12 2.75 1.04 -13.02
N PRO A 13 2.09 0.36 -12.06
CA PRO A 13 0.66 0.10 -12.15
C PRO A 13 -0.15 1.35 -11.72
N LEU A 14 -1.18 1.67 -12.50
CA LEU A 14 -2.04 2.83 -12.26
C LEU A 14 -3.51 2.42 -12.30
N ILE A 15 -4.31 3.04 -11.44
CA ILE A 15 -5.78 3.00 -11.45
C ILE A 15 -6.27 4.30 -12.09
N SER A 16 -7.07 4.18 -13.15
CA SER A 16 -7.76 5.33 -13.75
C SER A 16 -9.11 5.54 -13.06
N LYS A 17 -9.31 6.71 -12.45
CA LYS A 17 -10.61 7.16 -11.95
C LYS A 17 -11.18 8.19 -12.92
N THR A 18 -12.34 7.87 -13.49
CA THR A 18 -13.10 8.76 -14.38
C THR A 18 -14.40 9.19 -13.70
N ASN A 19 -14.86 10.38 -14.05
CA ASN A 19 -16.06 11.00 -13.47
C ASN A 19 -15.97 11.25 -11.96
N ASP A 20 -14.75 11.46 -11.44
CA ASP A 20 -14.50 11.74 -10.03
C ASP A 20 -13.43 12.83 -9.89
N ASP A 21 -13.61 13.70 -8.90
CA ASP A 21 -12.69 14.80 -8.62
C ASP A 21 -11.70 14.40 -7.52
N VAL A 22 -10.53 13.93 -7.94
CA VAL A 22 -9.50 13.40 -7.03
C VAL A 22 -8.67 14.47 -6.33
N ARG A 23 -9.00 15.76 -6.48
CA ARG A 23 -8.18 16.85 -5.90
C ARG A 23 -8.18 16.83 -4.37
N GLN A 24 -9.25 16.35 -3.75
CA GLN A 24 -9.29 16.16 -2.29
C GLN A 24 -8.32 15.06 -1.87
N GLU A 25 -8.29 13.93 -2.57
CA GLU A 25 -7.38 12.82 -2.29
C GLU A 25 -5.91 13.22 -2.53
N VAL A 26 -5.62 14.04 -3.54
CA VAL A 26 -4.29 14.64 -3.75
C VAL A 26 -3.84 15.40 -2.50
N PHE A 27 -4.70 16.27 -1.97
CA PHE A 27 -4.38 17.04 -0.76
C PHE A 27 -4.16 16.13 0.46
N VAL A 28 -5.02 15.12 0.65
CA VAL A 28 -4.88 14.14 1.73
C VAL A 28 -3.56 13.38 1.63
N MET A 29 -3.16 12.93 0.42
CA MET A 29 -1.87 12.23 0.24
C MET A 29 -0.66 13.13 0.49
N GLN A 30 -0.74 14.42 0.14
CA GLN A 30 0.31 15.38 0.50
C GLN A 30 0.43 15.53 2.03
N MET A 31 -0.69 15.58 2.74
CA MET A 31 -0.70 15.65 4.20
C MET A 31 -0.14 14.36 4.83
N ILE A 32 -0.50 13.19 4.32
CA ILE A 32 0.05 11.90 4.76
C ILE A 32 1.57 11.85 4.51
N GLY A 33 2.05 12.31 3.36
CA GLY A 33 3.48 12.38 3.07
C GLY A 33 4.23 13.35 3.98
N PHE A 34 3.62 14.49 4.31
CA PHE A 34 4.17 15.40 5.32
C PHE A 34 4.25 14.73 6.70
N LEU A 35 3.18 14.04 7.12
CA LEU A 35 3.14 13.31 8.39
C LEU A 35 4.20 12.22 8.45
N ASP A 36 4.38 11.42 7.39
CA ASP A 36 5.46 10.41 7.32
C ASP A 36 6.85 11.03 7.55
N GLY A 37 7.08 12.23 7.02
CA GLY A 37 8.35 12.96 7.18
C GLY A 37 8.62 13.49 8.59
N VAL A 38 7.59 13.66 9.43
CA VAL A 38 7.75 14.17 10.81
C VAL A 38 7.55 13.10 11.88
N LEU A 39 7.01 11.92 11.51
CA LEU A 39 6.86 10.81 12.43
C LEU A 39 8.23 10.28 12.87
N PRO A 40 8.43 9.97 14.16
CA PRO A 40 9.68 9.43 14.63
C PRO A 40 9.85 7.98 14.15
N PRO A 41 11.07 7.55 13.78
CA PRO A 41 11.35 6.15 13.56
C PRO A 41 10.98 5.32 14.81
N PRO A 42 10.43 4.10 14.64
CA PRO A 42 10.23 3.38 13.38
C PRO A 42 8.84 3.54 12.73
N LEU A 43 8.02 4.52 13.16
CA LEU A 43 6.69 4.74 12.59
C LEU A 43 6.79 5.21 11.15
N ARG A 44 5.98 4.61 10.27
CA ARG A 44 6.01 4.88 8.82
C ARG A 44 4.62 4.78 8.20
N LEU A 45 4.32 5.75 7.36
CA LEU A 45 3.18 5.74 6.46
C LEU A 45 3.67 5.46 5.03
N HIS A 46 2.75 5.04 4.17
CA HIS A 46 3.05 4.73 2.77
C HIS A 46 2.23 5.64 1.85
N PRO A 47 2.59 6.94 1.72
CA PRO A 47 1.94 7.83 0.78
C PRO A 47 2.17 7.32 -0.66
N TYR A 48 1.13 7.38 -1.49
CA TYR A 48 1.19 7.00 -2.90
C TYR A 48 0.77 8.17 -3.80
N ARG A 49 1.18 8.11 -5.07
CA ARG A 49 0.98 9.23 -5.99
C ARG A 49 -0.44 9.26 -6.51
N ILE A 50 -1.02 10.46 -6.49
CA ILE A 50 -2.30 10.76 -7.16
C ILE A 50 -2.06 11.94 -8.09
N LEU A 51 -2.45 11.79 -9.35
CA LEU A 51 -2.38 12.83 -10.36
C LEU A 51 -3.80 13.19 -10.80
N SER A 52 -4.25 14.41 -10.47
CA SER A 52 -5.45 14.98 -11.11
C SER A 52 -5.11 15.36 -12.54
N THR A 53 -5.77 14.71 -13.51
CA THR A 53 -5.57 14.97 -14.94
C THR A 53 -6.60 15.93 -15.51
N GLY A 54 -7.66 16.22 -14.74
CA GLY A 54 -8.71 17.18 -15.08
C GLY A 54 -9.74 17.30 -13.95
N PRO A 55 -10.79 18.13 -14.12
CA PRO A 55 -11.78 18.38 -13.06
C PRO A 55 -12.58 17.16 -12.61
N ARG A 56 -12.63 16.09 -13.41
CA ARG A 56 -13.35 14.84 -13.12
C ARG A 56 -12.57 13.60 -13.56
N SER A 57 -11.24 13.69 -13.57
CA SER A 57 -10.39 12.57 -13.94
C SER A 57 -9.07 12.61 -13.19
N GLY A 58 -8.55 11.42 -12.88
CA GLY A 58 -7.24 11.28 -12.28
C GLY A 58 -6.68 9.88 -12.37
N LEU A 59 -5.38 9.79 -12.10
CA LEU A 59 -4.62 8.55 -12.02
C LEU A 59 -4.13 8.36 -10.59
N ILE A 60 -4.29 7.16 -10.06
CA ILE A 60 -3.82 6.78 -8.74
C ILE A 60 -2.79 5.67 -8.93
N GLU A 61 -1.62 5.81 -8.31
CA GLU A 61 -0.63 4.75 -8.23
C GLU A 61 -1.18 3.55 -7.46
N ALA A 62 -1.11 2.36 -8.07
CA ALA A 62 -1.53 1.14 -7.39
C ALA A 62 -0.38 0.59 -6.54
N LEU A 63 -0.66 0.32 -5.26
CA LEU A 63 0.32 -0.33 -4.39
C LEU A 63 0.51 -1.79 -4.81
N THR A 64 1.75 -2.15 -5.18
CA THR A 64 2.14 -3.53 -5.45
C THR A 64 2.29 -4.32 -4.16
N ASP A 65 2.24 -5.65 -4.23
CA ASP A 65 2.47 -6.54 -3.08
C ASP A 65 1.53 -6.31 -1.89
N THR A 66 0.33 -5.76 -2.16
CA THR A 66 -0.71 -5.55 -1.14
C THR A 66 -2.00 -6.29 -1.50
N GLN A 67 -2.74 -6.67 -0.47
CA GLN A 67 -4.10 -7.19 -0.61
C GLN A 67 -5.02 -6.43 0.35
N SER A 68 -6.17 -5.98 -0.14
CA SER A 68 -7.15 -5.35 0.73
C SER A 68 -7.67 -6.32 1.78
N LEU A 69 -7.89 -5.83 3.01
CA LEU A 69 -8.49 -6.64 4.08
C LEU A 69 -9.85 -7.23 3.69
N HIS A 70 -10.62 -6.52 2.87
CA HIS A 70 -11.89 -7.01 2.35
C HIS A 70 -11.71 -8.19 1.39
N ALA A 71 -10.74 -8.12 0.47
CA ALA A 71 -10.40 -9.26 -0.40
C ALA A 71 -9.91 -10.45 0.42
N LEU A 72 -9.07 -10.21 1.43
CA LEU A 72 -8.58 -11.24 2.34
C LEU A 72 -9.74 -11.95 3.07
N LYS A 73 -10.69 -11.20 3.60
CA LYS A 73 -11.88 -11.74 4.29
C LYS A 73 -12.83 -12.54 3.39
N ARG A 74 -12.82 -12.30 2.08
CA ARG A 74 -13.61 -13.09 1.12
C ARG A 74 -13.02 -14.46 0.82
N ASN A 75 -11.76 -14.69 1.16
CA ASN A 75 -11.16 -16.01 1.06
C ASN A 75 -11.80 -16.94 2.10
N SER A 76 -12.35 -18.07 1.68
CA SER A 76 -13.00 -19.04 2.57
C SER A 76 -12.04 -19.65 3.61
N ALA A 77 -10.74 -19.65 3.34
CA ALA A 77 -9.71 -20.09 4.28
C ALA A 77 -9.33 -19.01 5.31
N PHE A 78 -9.82 -17.78 5.17
CA PHE A 78 -9.55 -16.70 6.12
C PHE A 78 -10.40 -16.87 7.38
N THR A 79 -9.74 -16.92 8.54
CA THR A 79 -10.38 -16.96 9.86
C THR A 79 -10.10 -15.70 10.66
N SER A 80 -8.82 -15.29 10.73
CA SER A 80 -8.34 -14.13 11.47
C SER A 80 -7.05 -13.59 10.87
N LEU A 81 -6.74 -12.32 11.16
CA LEU A 81 -5.46 -11.72 10.75
C LEU A 81 -4.27 -12.44 11.38
N ARG A 82 -4.41 -12.92 12.62
CA ARG A 82 -3.37 -13.71 13.28
C ARG A 82 -3.07 -15.00 12.52
N GLN A 83 -4.09 -15.80 12.20
CA GLN A 83 -3.88 -17.03 11.43
C GLN A 83 -3.32 -16.73 10.03
N HIS A 84 -3.75 -15.64 9.40
CA HIS A 84 -3.18 -15.21 8.11
C HIS A 84 -1.67 -14.92 8.24
N PHE A 85 -1.25 -14.21 9.29
CA PHE A 85 0.15 -13.94 9.55
C PHE A 85 0.93 -15.23 9.85
N GLU A 86 0.38 -16.14 10.66
CA GLU A 86 1.03 -17.43 10.97
C GLU A 86 1.19 -18.31 9.72
N THR A 87 0.21 -18.25 8.81
CA THR A 87 0.24 -18.99 7.54
C THR A 87 1.25 -18.40 6.54
N HIS A 88 1.36 -17.06 6.48
CA HIS A 88 2.21 -16.38 5.50
C HIS A 88 3.65 -16.20 5.95
N TYR A 89 3.88 -15.93 7.25
CA TYR A 89 5.20 -15.63 7.83
C TYR A 89 5.73 -16.75 8.75
N GLY A 90 4.97 -17.84 8.91
CA GLY A 90 5.31 -18.96 9.78
C GLY A 90 4.84 -18.75 11.23
N GLY A 91 5.10 -19.74 12.09
CA GLY A 91 4.56 -19.76 13.46
C GLY A 91 5.00 -18.57 14.34
N PRO A 92 4.34 -18.37 15.50
CA PRO A 92 4.51 -17.17 16.34
C PRO A 92 5.93 -16.87 16.81
N HIS A 93 6.79 -17.90 16.89
CA HIS A 93 8.17 -17.78 17.33
C HIS A 93 9.16 -17.64 16.17
N SER A 94 8.69 -17.61 14.92
CA SER A 94 9.55 -17.39 13.78
C SER A 94 10.03 -15.93 13.76
N ALA A 95 11.27 -15.73 13.30
CA ALA A 95 11.82 -14.38 13.13
C ALA A 95 10.99 -13.57 12.11
N ALA A 96 10.50 -14.22 11.06
CA ALA A 96 9.67 -13.60 10.03
C ALA A 96 8.32 -13.12 10.58
N PHE A 97 7.64 -13.93 11.40
CA PHE A 97 6.40 -13.55 12.06
C PHE A 97 6.59 -12.36 12.99
N THR A 98 7.65 -12.40 13.81
CA THR A 98 7.99 -11.29 14.73
C THR A 98 8.28 -10.00 13.96
N SER A 99 8.99 -10.09 12.83
CA SER A 99 9.28 -8.95 11.96
C SER A 99 8.00 -8.39 11.32
N ALA A 100 7.13 -9.25 10.79
CA ALA A 100 5.86 -8.84 10.19
C ALA A 100 4.92 -8.20 11.21
N GLN A 101 4.83 -8.75 12.42
CA GLN A 101 4.04 -8.18 13.50
C GLN A 101 4.57 -6.80 13.92
N ARG A 102 5.90 -6.63 13.98
CA ARG A 102 6.52 -5.33 14.27
C ARG A 102 6.21 -4.31 13.17
N ALA A 103 6.33 -4.69 11.89
CA ALA A 103 5.97 -3.83 10.77
C ALA A 103 4.49 -3.44 10.80
N PHE A 104 3.59 -4.38 11.10
CA PHE A 104 2.17 -4.11 11.28
C PHE A 104 1.91 -3.06 12.37
N LEU A 105 2.57 -3.20 13.54
CA LEU A 105 2.46 -2.22 14.63
C LEU A 105 2.98 -0.83 14.21
N HIS A 106 4.12 -0.76 13.52
CA HIS A 106 4.70 0.50 13.05
C HIS A 106 3.87 1.20 11.97
N SER A 107 3.06 0.45 11.22
CA SER A 107 2.15 1.00 10.22
C SER A 107 0.78 1.41 10.79
N LEU A 108 0.45 0.98 12.01
CA LEU A 108 -0.87 1.18 12.64
C LEU A 108 -0.85 2.24 13.75
N ALA A 109 0.25 2.35 14.49
CA ALA A 109 0.42 3.24 15.64
C ALA A 109 0.49 4.71 15.24
#